data_AF-A0A1I6FIW4-F1
#
_entry.id   AF-A0A1I6FIW4-F1
#
_cell.length_a   1.000
_cell.length_b   1.000
_cell.length_c   1.000
_cell.angle_alpha   90.00
_cell.angle_beta   90.00
_cell.angle_gamma   90.00
#
_symmetry.space_group_name_H-M   'P 1'
#
loop_
_entity.id
_entity.type
_entity.pdbx_description
1 polymer ?
#
loop_
_entity_poly.entity_id
_entity_poly.type
_entity_poly.pdbx_seq_one_letter_code
_entity_poly.pdbx_strand_id
1 'polypeptide(L)'
;MTDDCPHAVSVGSYLLELLTDEETDEFRQHSQDCRQCQREIVALLPGALFLQELRADIAAANQRLCTHRPVPSMVTARELHWTSGWC
;
A
#
# COMPACT_ATOMS: atom_id res chain seq x y z
N MET A 1 2.15 -32.16 -8.03
CA MET A 1 3.53 -31.69 -7.77
C MET A 1 3.40 -30.21 -7.59
N THR A 2 3.71 -29.71 -6.39
CA THR A 2 3.62 -28.28 -6.05
C THR A 2 4.59 -27.52 -6.95
N ASP A 3 4.03 -26.81 -7.92
CA ASP A 3 4.70 -25.98 -8.94
C ASP A 3 5.12 -24.64 -8.31
N ASP A 4 5.53 -24.68 -7.03
CA ASP A 4 5.77 -23.50 -6.22
C ASP A 4 7.18 -22.99 -6.49
N CYS A 5 7.27 -21.71 -6.83
CA CYS A 5 8.55 -21.05 -7.00
C CYS A 5 9.30 -21.04 -5.65
N PRO A 6 10.57 -21.48 -5.58
CA PRO A 6 11.35 -21.47 -4.34
C PRO A 6 11.85 -20.07 -3.95
N HIS A 7 11.52 -19.03 -4.74
CA HIS A 7 11.92 -17.66 -4.45
C HIS A 7 11.18 -17.14 -3.21
N ALA A 8 11.92 -16.61 -2.23
CA ALA A 8 11.37 -16.21 -0.93
C ALA A 8 10.45 -14.98 -1.00
N VAL A 9 10.69 -14.10 -1.97
CA VAL A 9 9.90 -12.88 -2.20
C VAL A 9 8.54 -13.21 -2.81
N SER A 10 7.46 -12.70 -2.20
CA SER A 10 6.10 -12.89 -2.70
C SER A 10 5.76 -11.94 -3.85
N VAL A 11 5.04 -12.44 -4.86
CA VAL A 11 4.52 -11.64 -5.98
C VAL A 11 3.61 -10.50 -5.48
N GLY A 12 2.83 -10.74 -4.44
CA GLY A 12 1.94 -9.73 -3.85
C GLY A 12 2.73 -8.55 -3.27
N SER A 13 3.81 -8.81 -2.54
CA SER A 13 4.69 -7.78 -2.00
C SER A 13 5.34 -6.95 -3.10
N TYR A 14 5.78 -7.60 -4.18
CA TYR A 14 6.31 -6.93 -5.36
C TYR A 14 5.29 -5.99 -6.01
N LEU A 15 4.07 -6.49 -6.28
CA LEU A 15 3.03 -5.69 -6.95
C LEU A 15 2.50 -4.54 -6.09
N LEU A 16 2.54 -4.66 -4.77
CA LEU A 16 2.09 -3.62 -3.85
C LEU A 16 3.20 -2.62 -3.46
N GLU A 17 4.38 -2.74 -4.07
CA GLU A 17 5.54 -1.88 -3.81
C GLU A 17 5.95 -1.89 -2.33
N LEU A 18 5.91 -3.08 -1.72
CA LEU A 18 6.26 -3.26 -0.30
C LEU A 18 7.71 -3.75 -0.09
N LEU A 19 8.39 -4.06 -1.19
CA LEU A 19 9.77 -4.53 -1.19
C LEU A 19 10.74 -3.35 -1.15
N THR A 20 11.94 -3.61 -0.65
CA THR A 20 13.07 -2.69 -0.85
C THR A 20 13.43 -2.60 -2.34
N ASP A 21 14.20 -1.59 -2.71
CA ASP A 21 14.69 -1.43 -4.10
C ASP A 21 15.51 -2.66 -4.54
N GLU A 22 16.37 -3.17 -3.65
CA GLU A 22 17.19 -4.36 -3.89
C GLU A 22 16.33 -5.61 -4.14
N GLU A 23 15.38 -5.91 -3.25
CA GLU A 23 14.45 -7.03 -3.42
C GLU A 23 13.56 -6.89 -4.68
N THR A 24 13.20 -5.65 -5.03
CA THR A 24 12.41 -5.36 -6.23
C THR A 24 13.19 -5.70 -7.50
N ASP A 25 14.47 -5.33 -7.55
CA ASP A 25 15.33 -5.61 -8.70
C ASP A 25 15.65 -7.11 -8.81
N GLU A 26 15.94 -7.77 -7.68
CA GLU A 26 16.14 -9.22 -7.62
C GLU A 26 14.90 -9.97 -8.14
N PHE A 27 13.72 -9.62 -7.62
CA PHE A 27 12.47 -10.25 -8.03
C PHE A 27 12.14 -9.96 -9.50
N ARG A 28 12.38 -8.73 -9.97
CA ARG A 28 12.18 -8.36 -11.37
C ARG A 28 13.03 -9.24 -12.28
N GLN A 29 14.31 -9.42 -11.96
CA GLN A 29 15.20 -10.29 -12.73
C GLN A 29 14.72 -11.75 -12.71
N HIS A 30 14.38 -12.27 -11.53
CA HIS A 30 13.87 -13.63 -11.38
C HIS A 30 12.60 -13.90 -12.22
N SER A 31 11.64 -12.98 -12.17
CA SER A 31 10.34 -13.15 -12.82
C SER A 31 10.41 -13.21 -14.36
N GLN A 32 11.50 -12.73 -14.97
CA GLN A 32 11.70 -12.81 -16.42
C GLN A 32 11.83 -14.26 -16.91
N ASP A 33 12.40 -15.14 -16.09
CA ASP A 33 12.66 -16.54 -16.43
C ASP A 33 11.77 -17.53 -15.66
N CYS A 34 10.99 -17.06 -14.68
CA CYS A 34 10.13 -17.89 -13.86
C CYS A 34 8.65 -17.86 -14.32
N ARG A 35 8.22 -18.91 -15.03
CA ARG A 35 6.83 -19.04 -15.51
C ARG A 35 5.79 -19.03 -14.39
N GLN A 36 6.12 -19.56 -13.21
CA GLN A 36 5.19 -19.55 -12.09
C GLN A 36 4.93 -18.13 -11.59
N CYS A 37 5.99 -17.36 -11.34
CA CYS A 37 5.87 -15.96 -10.93
C CYS A 37 5.17 -15.12 -12.01
N GLN A 38 5.41 -15.37 -13.30
CA GLN A 38 4.68 -14.69 -14.38
C GLN A 38 3.17 -14.94 -14.32
N ARG A 39 2.76 -16.21 -14.09
CA ARG A 39 1.34 -16.56 -13.95
C ARG A 39 0.72 -15.91 -12.71
N GLU A 40 1.42 -15.93 -11.60
CA GLU A 40 0.97 -15.29 -10.36
C GLU A 40 0.86 -13.77 -10.51
N ILE A 41 1.80 -13.12 -11.21
CA ILE A 41 1.73 -11.68 -11.54
C ILE A 41 0.43 -11.40 -12.29
N VAL A 42 0.16 -12.13 -13.37
CA VAL A 42 -1.07 -11.94 -14.16
C VAL A 42 -2.33 -12.18 -13.31
N ALA A 43 -2.32 -13.19 -12.45
CA ALA A 43 -3.46 -13.51 -11.59
C ALA A 43 -3.72 -12.43 -10.52
N LEU A 44 -2.67 -11.84 -9.95
CA LEU A 44 -2.78 -10.91 -8.83
C LEU A 44 -2.84 -9.43 -9.25
N LEU A 45 -2.38 -9.10 -10.46
CA LEU A 45 -2.29 -7.71 -10.96
C LEU A 45 -3.61 -6.93 -10.83
N PRO A 46 -4.79 -7.46 -11.19
CA PRO A 46 -6.04 -6.69 -11.05
C PRO A 46 -6.34 -6.31 -9.59
N GLY A 47 -6.10 -7.23 -8.65
CA GLY A 47 -6.29 -6.98 -7.23
C GLY A 47 -5.27 -5.97 -6.68
N ALA A 48 -4.02 -6.06 -7.11
CA ALA A 48 -2.98 -5.11 -6.72
C ALA A 48 -3.31 -3.69 -7.19
N LEU A 49 -3.74 -3.52 -8.44
CA LEU A 49 -4.15 -2.20 -8.97
C LEU A 49 -5.33 -1.61 -8.18
N PHE A 50 -6.33 -2.44 -7.83
CA PHE A 50 -7.44 -1.99 -6.99
C PHE A 50 -6.97 -1.53 -5.61
N LEU A 51 -6.06 -2.28 -4.98
CA LEU A 51 -5.52 -1.93 -3.66
C LEU A 51 -4.66 -0.65 -3.71
N GLN A 52 -3.90 -0.43 -4.79
CA GLN A 52 -3.14 0.79 -4.99
C GLN A 52 -4.05 2.02 -5.10
N GLU A 53 -5.16 1.91 -5.85
CA GLU A 53 -6.15 2.98 -5.96
C GLU A 53 -6.81 3.27 -4.61
N LEU A 54 -7.26 2.22 -3.91
CA LEU A 54 -7.84 2.37 -2.58
C LEU A 54 -6.86 3.01 -1.58
N ARG A 55 -5.57 2.65 -1.65
CA ARG A 55 -4.51 3.27 -0.83
C ARG A 55 -4.38 4.76 -1.13
N ALA A 56 -4.41 5.14 -2.41
CA ALA A 56 -4.35 6.54 -2.82
C ALA A 56 -5.57 7.34 -2.33
N ASP A 57 -6.77 6.76 -2.44
CA ASP A 57 -8.00 7.37 -1.93
C ASP A 57 -7.97 7.60 -0.42
N ILE A 58 -7.52 6.60 0.34
CA ILE A 58 -7.36 6.71 1.80
C ILE A 58 -6.33 7.80 2.14
N ALA A 59 -5.19 7.83 1.45
CA ALA A 59 -4.17 8.85 1.67
C ALA A 59 -4.70 10.26 1.38
N ALA A 60 -5.42 10.44 0.27
CA ALA A 60 -6.05 11.72 -0.08
C ALA A 60 -7.14 12.13 0.93
N ALA A 61 -7.95 11.18 1.42
CA ALA A 61 -8.92 11.44 2.47
C ALA A 61 -8.24 11.88 3.78
N ASN A 62 -7.18 11.19 4.20
CA ASN A 62 -6.41 11.55 5.39
C ASN A 62 -5.75 12.92 5.25
N GLN A 63 -5.18 13.23 4.08
CA GLN A 63 -4.62 14.54 3.80
C GLN A 63 -5.69 15.63 3.91
N ARG A 64 -6.88 15.43 3.31
CA ARG A 64 -7.99 16.38 3.44
C ARG A 64 -8.39 16.61 4.90
N LEU A 65 -8.40 15.58 5.73
CA LEU A 65 -8.69 15.71 7.16
C LEU A 65 -7.60 16.50 7.92
N CYS A 66 -6.30 16.27 7.65
CA CYS A 66 -5.23 17.08 8.26
C CYS A 66 -5.24 18.54 7.70
N THR A 67 -5.54 18.77 6.41
CA THR A 67 -5.52 20.11 5.77
C THR A 67 -6.75 20.96 6.07
N HIS A 68 -7.95 20.37 6.04
CA HIS A 68 -9.20 21.03 6.43
C HIS A 68 -9.53 20.81 7.90
N ARG A 69 -8.51 20.69 8.78
CA ARG A 69 -8.74 20.66 10.21
C ARG A 69 -9.66 21.84 10.53
N PRO A 70 -10.91 21.62 10.98
CA PRO A 70 -11.77 22.72 11.34
C PRO A 70 -11.05 23.45 12.47
N VAL A 71 -10.52 24.64 12.17
CA VAL A 71 -10.05 25.55 13.21
C VAL A 71 -11.25 25.75 14.11
N PRO A 72 -11.20 25.39 15.40
CA PRO A 72 -12.29 25.69 16.30
C PRO A 72 -12.42 27.20 16.29
N SER A 73 -13.44 27.70 15.59
CA SER A 73 -13.84 29.10 15.71
C SER A 73 -14.20 29.26 17.17
N MET A 74 -13.46 30.11 17.89
CA MET A 74 -13.61 30.33 19.32
C MET A 74 -15.04 30.79 19.63
N VAL A 75 -15.94 29.83 19.84
CA VAL A 75 -17.17 30.02 20.58
C VAL A 75 -16.87 29.44 21.96
N THR A 76 -16.75 30.34 22.92
CA THR A 76 -16.53 30.04 24.33
C THR A 76 -17.63 29.11 24.85
N ALA A 77 -17.31 27.83 24.96
CA ALA A 77 -18.03 26.90 25.81
C ALA A 77 -17.03 25.87 26.34
N ARG A 78 -16.52 26.20 27.53
CA ARG A 78 -15.99 25.33 28.59
C ARG A 78 -15.89 23.84 28.23
N GLU A 79 -14.63 23.41 28.12
CA GLU A 79 -14.08 22.04 28.05
C GLU A 79 -14.22 21.28 26.72
N LEU A 80 -13.18 21.41 25.88
CA LEU A 80 -12.86 20.47 24.81
C LEU A 80 -11.46 19.89 25.08
N HIS A 81 -11.40 18.64 25.51
CA HIS A 81 -10.15 17.89 25.60
C HIS A 81 -9.80 17.33 24.21
N TRP A 82 -8.65 17.73 23.69
CA TRP A 82 -8.10 17.16 22.46
C TRP A 82 -7.25 15.96 22.83
N THR A 83 -7.70 14.75 22.49
CA THR A 83 -6.80 13.59 22.44
C THR A 83 -5.99 13.69 21.15
N SER A 84 -4.68 13.87 21.29
CA SER A 84 -3.73 13.84 20.18
C SER A 84 -3.85 12.52 19.41
N GLY A 85 -4.38 12.57 18.19
CA GLY A 85 -4.26 11.53 17.18
C GLY A 85 -3.36 12.05 16.08
N TRP A 86 -2.08 11.74 16.20
CA TRP A 86 -0.94 12.11 15.37
C TRP A 86 -1.28 12.24 13.86
N CYS A 87 -1.16 13.45 13.31
CA CYS A 87 -0.28 13.67 12.16
C CYS A 87 1.10 13.98 12.82
#